data_AF-I3D395-F1
#
_entry.id   AF-I3D395-F1
#
_cell.length_a   1.000
_cell.length_b   1.000
_cell.length_c   1.000
_cell.angle_alpha   90.00
_cell.angle_beta   90.00
_cell.angle_gamma   90.00
#
_symmetry.space_group_name_H-M   'P 1'
#
loop_
_entity.id
_entity.type
_entity.pdbx_description
1 polymer ?
#
loop_
_entity_poly.entity_id
_entity_poly.type
_entity_poly.pdbx_seq_one_letter_code
_entity_poly.pdbx_strand_id
1 'polypeptide(L)' 'MVEKKNKNLNIELECEEKIISEKLRFGRVRSMMMSQLREEYGEKIANRSLARINKRISIGSKMTKIHSEEFLI' A
#
# COMPACT_ATOMS: atom_id res chain seq x y z
N MET A 1 -24.18 -10.07 -9.75
CA MET A 1 -22.80 -10.39 -9.33
C MET A 1 -21.79 -9.24 -9.50
N VAL A 2 -22.17 -8.07 -10.03
CA VAL A 2 -21.27 -6.93 -10.29
C VAL A 2 -21.06 -6.03 -9.05
N GLU A 3 -22.10 -5.83 -8.23
CA GLU A 3 -22.02 -4.91 -7.07
C GLU A 3 -21.04 -5.34 -5.97
N LYS A 4 -20.92 -6.65 -5.70
CA LYS A 4 -19.96 -7.17 -4.70
C LYS A 4 -18.51 -6.86 -5.06
N LYS A 5 -18.20 -6.79 -6.37
CA LYS A 5 -16.84 -6.53 -6.86
C LYS A 5 -16.44 -5.07 -6.63
N ASN A 6 -17.37 -4.15 -6.84
CA ASN A 6 -17.15 -2.71 -6.63
C ASN A 6 -17.02 -2.34 -5.16
N LYS A 7 -17.83 -2.95 -4.27
CA LYS A 7 -17.70 -2.74 -2.82
C LYS A 7 -16.33 -3.16 -2.29
N ASN A 8 -15.83 -4.32 -2.69
CA ASN A 8 -14.50 -4.78 -2.28
C ASN A 8 -13.38 -3.88 -2.81
N LEU A 9 -13.54 -3.33 -4.02
CA LEU A 9 -12.56 -2.40 -4.58
C LEU A 9 -12.47 -1.10 -3.76
N ASN A 10 -13.62 -0.53 -3.38
CA ASN A 10 -13.66 0.69 -2.57
C ASN A 10 -13.03 0.47 -1.18
N ILE A 11 -13.34 -0.64 -0.53
CA ILE A 11 -12.77 -1.00 0.78
C ILE A 11 -11.24 -1.14 0.68
N GLU A 12 -10.75 -1.75 -0.39
CA GLU A 12 -9.32 -1.88 -0.61
C GLU A 12 -8.62 -0.54 -0.85
N LEU A 13 -9.25 0.37 -1.60
CA LEU A 13 -8.73 1.72 -1.85
C LEU A 13 -8.64 2.52 -0.56
N GLU A 14 -9.68 2.49 0.27
CA GLU A 14 -9.69 3.19 1.56
C GLU A 14 -8.61 2.65 2.50
N CYS A 15 -8.43 1.32 2.54
CA CYS A 15 -7.35 0.69 3.29
C CYS A 15 -5.97 1.09 2.75
N GLU A 16 -5.80 1.20 1.42
CA GLU A 16 -4.57 1.68 0.79
C GLU A 16 -4.25 3.14 1.16
N GLU A 17 -5.25 4.03 1.18
CA GLU A 17 -5.08 5.44 1.56
C GLU A 17 -4.56 5.58 3.00
N LYS A 18 -5.15 4.85 3.95
CA LYS A 18 -4.70 4.84 5.34
C LYS A 18 -3.25 4.36 5.46
N ILE A 19 -2.87 3.33 4.71
CA ILE A 19 -1.49 2.79 4.67
C ILE A 19 -0.52 3.82 4.08
N ILE A 20 -0.89 4.49 3.00
CA ILE A 20 -0.06 5.53 2.36
C ILE A 20 0.15 6.69 3.32
N SER A 21 -0.91 7.20 3.94
CA SER A 21 -0.84 8.29 4.90
C SER A 21 0.12 7.98 6.06
N GLU A 22 0.03 6.78 6.62
CA GLU A 22 0.93 6.35 7.70
C GLU A 22 2.39 6.27 7.24
N LYS A 23 2.64 5.75 6.04
CA LYS A 23 3.99 5.72 5.45
C LYS A 23 4.54 7.10 5.13
N LEU A 24 3.72 8.02 4.66
CA LEU A 24 4.13 9.40 4.40
C LEU A 24 4.51 10.11 5.71
N ARG A 25 3.75 9.84 6.78
CA ARG A 25 3.99 10.47 8.09
C ARG A 25 5.17 9.89 8.85
N PHE A 26 5.37 8.57 8.82
CA PHE A 26 6.34 7.88 9.67
C PHE A 26 7.45 7.14 8.90
N GLY A 27 7.43 7.16 7.57
CA GLY A 27 8.31 6.35 6.71
C GLY A 27 7.97 4.85 6.69
N ARG A 28 7.11 4.38 7.60
CA ARG A 28 6.70 2.97 7.74
C ARG A 28 5.27 2.88 8.27
N VAL A 29 4.63 1.73 8.05
CA VAL A 29 3.36 1.42 8.73
C VAL A 29 3.68 0.83 10.10
N ARG A 30 3.15 1.43 11.16
CA ARG A 30 3.36 0.94 12.53
C ARG A 30 2.50 -0.30 12.80
N SER A 31 2.97 -1.19 13.67
CA SER A 31 2.27 -2.45 13.99
C SER A 31 0.87 -2.21 14.55
N MET A 32 0.68 -1.17 15.38
CA MET A 32 -0.64 -0.81 15.91
C MET A 32 -1.61 -0.41 14.79
N MET A 33 -1.15 0.40 13.83
CA MET A 33 -1.97 0.80 12.67
C MET A 33 -2.35 -0.42 11.84
N MET A 34 -1.40 -1.35 11.59
CA MET A 34 -1.73 -2.59 10.89
C MET A 34 -2.72 -3.47 11.66
N SER A 35 -2.66 -3.49 13.00
CA SER A 35 -3.64 -4.22 13.81
C SER A 35 -5.04 -3.66 13.63
N GLN A 36 -5.18 -2.33 13.71
CA GLN A 36 -6.46 -1.63 13.52
C GLN A 36 -7.03 -1.88 12.13
N LEU A 37 -6.21 -1.80 11.08
CA LEU A 37 -6.66 -2.06 9.71
C LEU A 37 -7.15 -3.50 9.48
N ARG A 38 -6.55 -4.49 10.17
CA ARG A 38 -6.98 -5.89 10.09
C ARG A 38 -8.30 -6.13 10.79
N GLU A 39 -8.55 -5.43 11.89
CA GLU A 39 -9.82 -5.46 12.61
C GLU A 39 -10.93 -4.77 11.80
N GLU A 40 -10.63 -3.63 11.20
CA GLU A 40 -11.60 -2.80 10.45
C GLU A 40 -11.96 -3.40 9.08
N TYR A 41 -10.97 -3.82 8.29
CA TYR A 41 -11.16 -4.24 6.90
C TYR A 41 -10.99 -5.74 6.69
N GLY A 42 -10.58 -6.48 7.72
CA GLY A 42 -10.23 -7.88 7.64
C GLY A 42 -8.79 -8.11 7.22
N GLU A 43 -8.22 -9.19 7.75
CA GLU A 43 -6.81 -9.51 7.62
C GLU A 43 -6.33 -9.62 6.16
N LYS A 44 -7.14 -10.28 5.31
CA LYS A 44 -6.80 -10.50 3.90
C LYS A 44 -6.70 -9.19 3.11
N ILE A 45 -7.60 -8.24 3.36
CA ILE A 45 -7.62 -6.95 2.67
C ILE A 45 -6.44 -6.11 3.13
N ALA A 46 -6.27 -5.96 4.45
CA ALA A 46 -5.20 -5.14 5.02
C ALA A 46 -3.80 -5.62 4.58
N ASN A 47 -3.52 -6.93 4.66
CA ASN A 47 -2.23 -7.47 4.26
C ASN A 47 -1.99 -7.33 2.75
N ARG A 48 -3.04 -7.50 1.92
CA ARG A 48 -2.93 -7.33 0.47
C ARG A 48 -2.68 -5.88 0.06
N SER A 49 -3.39 -4.93 0.69
CA SER A 49 -3.18 -3.50 0.47
C SER A 49 -1.77 -3.08 0.87
N LEU A 50 -1.26 -3.54 2.02
CA LEU A 50 0.13 -3.30 2.43
C LEU A 50 1.13 -3.83 1.40
N ALA A 51 0.94 -5.06 0.91
CA ALA A 51 1.81 -5.67 -0.09
C ALA A 51 1.80 -4.88 -1.42
N ARG A 52 0.63 -4.43 -1.88
CA ARG A 52 0.51 -3.60 -3.09
C ARG A 52 1.26 -2.28 -2.94
N ILE A 53 1.09 -1.58 -1.81
CA ILE A 53 1.80 -0.32 -1.55
C ILE A 53 3.31 -0.55 -1.49
N ASN A 54 3.78 -1.57 -0.76
CA ASN A 54 5.21 -1.90 -0.72
C ASN A 54 5.77 -2.24 -2.10
N LYS A 55 5.01 -2.97 -2.93
CA LYS A 55 5.40 -3.27 -4.31
C LYS A 55 5.49 -2.00 -5.16
N ARG A 56 4.49 -1.10 -5.09
CA ARG A 56 4.50 0.18 -5.81
C ARG A 56 5.71 1.04 -5.42
N ILE A 57 5.99 1.15 -4.12
CA ILE A 57 7.16 1.88 -3.60
C ILE A 57 8.46 1.23 -4.07
N SER A 58 8.56 -0.10 -4.03
CA SER A 58 9.76 -0.81 -4.48
C SER A 58 10.00 -0.65 -5.98
N ILE A 59 8.94 -0.72 -6.80
CA ILE A 59 9.04 -0.49 -8.25
C ILE A 59 9.43 0.96 -8.53
N GLY A 60 8.80 1.93 -7.87
CA GLY A 60 9.17 3.35 -7.99
C GLY A 60 10.63 3.59 -7.61
N SER A 61 11.09 2.98 -6.51
CA SER A 61 12.49 3.05 -6.09
C SER A 61 13.45 2.35 -7.05
N LYS A 62 13.03 1.27 -7.73
CA LYS A 62 13.84 0.63 -8.77
C LYS A 62 13.94 1.50 -10.02
N MET A 63 12.84 2.12 -10.44
CA MET A 63 12.80 3.03 -11.58
C MET A 63 13.69 4.26 -11.36
N THR A 64 13.66 4.87 -10.16
CA THR A 64 14.56 5.99 -9.85
C THR A 64 16.03 5.56 -9.80
N LYS A 65 16.33 4.35 -9.34
CA LYS A 65 17.69 3.80 -9.35
C LYS A 65 18.23 3.58 -10.75
N ILE A 66 17.43 2.99 -11.65
CA ILE A 66 17.80 2.79 -13.06
C ILE A 66 18.13 4.13 -13.73
N HIS A 67 17.30 5.15 -13.53
CA HIS A 67 17.58 6.49 -14.09
C HIS A 67 18.81 7.18 -13.49
N SER A 68 19.13 6.93 -12.21
CA SER A 68 20.37 7.45 -11.61
C SER A 68 21.63 6.73 -12.07
N GLU A 69 21.54 5.45 -12.46
CA GLU A 69 22.67 4.69 -12.99
C GLU A 69 22.97 5.06 -14.46
N GLU A 70 21.96 5.45 -15.25
CA GLU A 70 22.14 5.92 -16.64
C GLU A 70 22.84 7.28 -16.76
N PHE A 71 22.85 8.10 -15.70
CA PHE A 71 23.50 9.42 -15.68
C PHE A 71 24.95 9.41 -15.17
N LEU A 72 25.51 8.23 -14.88
CA LEU A 72 26.86 8.05 -14.33
C LEU A 72 27.90 7.58 -15.38
N ILE A 73 27.60 7.69 -16.67
CA ILE A 73 28.51 7.35 -17.79
C ILE A 73 28.98 8.64 -18.48
#